data_AF-A0A847JTI1-F1
#
_entry.id   AF-A0A847JTI1-F1
#
_cell.length_a   1.000
_cell.length_b   1.000
_cell.length_c   1.000
_cell.angle_alpha   90.00
_cell.angle_beta   90.00
_cell.angle_gamma   90.00
#
_symmetry.space_group_name_H-M   'P 1'
#
loop_
_entity.id
_entity.type
_entity.pdbx_description
1 polymer ?
#
loop_
_entity_poly.entity_id
_entity_poly.type
_entity_poly.pdbx_seq_one_letter_code
_entity_poly.pdbx_strand_id
1 'polypeptide(L)'
;EATAAAIDTDGWLHTGDIGTMDAGGHLAITDRIKDIIVLANGKNVAPQPIESLLKQSPLIAEAVLFGDGQNSLVALIVPRFDELRRRLGRAGTADTAELTGSADAVRLVRAEINALSADLADYERIKQFRLLPREFSVDSDELTPTMKVKRRIVAERYADELAAMLR
;
A
#
# COMPACT_ATOMS: atom_id res chain seq x y z
N GLU A 1 -24.23 -20.44 4.55
CA GLU A 1 -24.54 -19.00 4.42
C GLU A 1 -23.67 -18.27 3.39
N ALA A 2 -22.34 -18.38 3.42
CA ALA A 2 -21.46 -17.67 2.46
C ALA A 2 -21.66 -18.02 0.97
N THR A 3 -22.05 -19.26 0.64
CA THR A 3 -22.29 -19.70 -0.75
C THR A 3 -23.54 -19.06 -1.37
N ALA A 4 -24.60 -18.85 -0.58
CA ALA A 4 -25.86 -18.29 -1.07
C ALA A 4 -25.76 -16.78 -1.32
N ALA A 5 -24.88 -16.08 -0.59
CA ALA A 5 -24.62 -14.65 -0.80
C ALA A 5 -23.67 -14.37 -1.98
N ALA A 6 -23.01 -15.40 -2.53
CA ALA A 6 -22.09 -15.25 -3.65
C ALA A 6 -22.79 -15.34 -5.01
N ILE A 7 -24.00 -15.89 -5.07
CA ILE A 7 -24.78 -16.07 -6.30
C ILE A 7 -26.06 -15.25 -6.19
N ASP A 8 -26.31 -14.34 -7.12
CA ASP A 8 -27.54 -13.55 -7.12
C ASP A 8 -28.76 -14.34 -7.61
N THR A 9 -29.93 -13.68 -7.57
CA THR A 9 -31.20 -14.25 -8.03
C THR A 9 -31.22 -14.61 -9.52
N ASP A 10 -30.30 -14.04 -10.29
CA ASP A 10 -30.16 -14.28 -11.73
C ASP A 10 -29.09 -15.35 -12.03
N GLY A 11 -28.46 -15.92 -11.00
CA GLY A 11 -27.50 -17.02 -11.10
C GLY A 11 -26.04 -16.57 -11.33
N TRP A 12 -25.75 -15.27 -11.22
CA TRP A 12 -24.39 -14.75 -11.41
C TRP A 12 -23.55 -14.85 -10.14
N LEU A 13 -22.31 -15.30 -10.31
CA LEU A 13 -21.31 -15.33 -9.24
C LEU A 13 -20.69 -13.93 -9.06
N HIS A 14 -20.86 -13.35 -7.88
CA HIS A 14 -20.16 -12.14 -7.46
C HIS A 14 -18.71 -12.47 -7.09
N THR A 15 -17.80 -12.35 -8.05
CA THR A 15 -16.35 -12.56 -7.85
C THR A 15 -15.76 -11.58 -6.82
N GLY A 16 -16.36 -10.39 -6.73
CA GLY A 16 -15.87 -9.30 -5.89
C GLY A 16 -14.61 -8.63 -6.45
N ASP A 17 -14.28 -8.90 -7.72
CA ASP A 17 -13.14 -8.31 -8.42
C ASP A 17 -13.63 -7.15 -9.31
N ILE A 18 -12.83 -6.10 -9.37
CA ILE A 18 -13.01 -4.94 -10.24
C ILE A 18 -12.10 -5.13 -11.44
N GLY A 19 -12.60 -4.88 -12.63
CA GLY A 19 -11.78 -4.90 -13.83
C GLY A 19 -12.22 -3.85 -14.85
N THR A 20 -11.31 -3.59 -15.79
CA THR A 20 -11.54 -2.71 -16.93
C THR A 20 -11.57 -3.55 -18.20
N MET A 21 -12.52 -3.27 -19.07
CA MET A 21 -12.65 -3.95 -20.36
C MET A 21 -12.08 -3.06 -21.46
N ASP A 22 -11.19 -3.60 -22.27
CA ASP A 22 -10.63 -2.88 -23.42
C ASP A 22 -11.55 -2.92 -24.64
N ALA A 23 -11.20 -2.16 -25.69
CA ALA A 23 -11.96 -2.12 -26.94
C ALA A 23 -11.94 -3.46 -27.71
N GLY A 24 -11.05 -4.39 -27.35
CA GLY A 24 -10.95 -5.73 -27.92
C GLY A 24 -11.76 -6.79 -27.14
N GLY A 25 -12.42 -6.41 -26.04
CA GLY A 25 -13.19 -7.33 -25.20
C GLY A 25 -12.35 -8.10 -24.17
N HIS A 26 -11.10 -7.71 -23.91
CA HIS A 26 -10.29 -8.30 -22.85
C HIS A 26 -10.58 -7.61 -21.50
N LEU A 27 -10.74 -8.42 -20.45
CA LEU A 27 -10.93 -7.94 -19.08
C LEU A 27 -9.60 -7.97 -18.32
N ALA A 28 -9.15 -6.82 -17.86
CA ALA A 28 -8.03 -6.70 -16.92
C ALA A 28 -8.57 -6.53 -15.49
N ILE A 29 -8.23 -7.45 -14.58
CA ILE A 29 -8.58 -7.33 -13.15
C ILE A 29 -7.65 -6.30 -12.50
N THR A 30 -8.23 -5.29 -11.88
CA THR A 30 -7.50 -4.14 -11.33
C THR A 30 -7.53 -4.05 -9.81
N ASP A 31 -8.60 -4.50 -9.15
CA ASP A 31 -8.68 -4.49 -7.68
C ASP A 31 -9.80 -5.42 -7.16
N ARG A 32 -10.04 -5.43 -5.84
CA ARG A 32 -11.19 -6.09 -5.21
C ARG A 32 -12.13 -5.05 -4.60
N ILE A 33 -13.43 -5.26 -4.75
CA ILE A 33 -14.47 -4.36 -4.22
C ILE A 33 -14.30 -4.12 -2.71
N LYS A 34 -13.87 -5.14 -1.97
CA LYS A 34 -13.66 -5.06 -0.52
C LYS A 34 -12.37 -4.35 -0.10
N ASP A 35 -11.44 -4.14 -1.04
CA ASP A 35 -10.13 -3.53 -0.78
C ASP A 35 -10.09 -2.05 -1.18
N ILE A 36 -11.18 -1.49 -1.75
CA ILE A 36 -11.31 -0.07 -2.08
C ILE A 36 -11.29 0.78 -0.81
N ILE A 37 -10.47 1.83 -0.83
CA ILE A 37 -10.43 2.85 0.22
C ILE A 37 -11.43 3.95 -0.14
N VAL A 38 -12.37 4.24 0.76
CA VAL A 38 -13.33 5.33 0.59
C VAL A 38 -12.92 6.49 1.48
N LEU A 39 -12.42 7.56 0.90
CA LEU A 39 -12.02 8.76 1.63
C LEU A 39 -13.26 9.49 2.21
N ALA A 40 -13.06 10.30 3.24
CA ALA A 40 -14.13 11.08 3.90
C ALA A 40 -14.90 12.01 2.95
N ASN A 41 -14.28 12.40 1.84
CA ASN A 41 -14.91 13.20 0.78
C ASN A 41 -15.70 12.37 -0.25
N GLY A 42 -15.85 11.06 -0.02
CA GLY A 42 -16.57 10.12 -0.90
C GLY A 42 -15.78 9.67 -2.12
N LYS A 43 -14.48 9.99 -2.22
CA LYS A 43 -13.63 9.51 -3.32
C LYS A 43 -13.17 8.08 -3.06
N ASN A 44 -13.30 7.24 -4.08
CA ASN A 44 -12.85 5.86 -4.06
C ASN A 44 -11.41 5.78 -4.59
N VAL A 45 -10.56 5.08 -3.87
CA VAL A 45 -9.16 4.84 -4.24
C VAL A 45 -8.91 3.34 -4.27
N ALA A 46 -8.44 2.87 -5.42
CA ALA A 46 -7.93 1.52 -5.59
C ALA A 46 -6.46 1.48 -5.08
N PRO A 47 -6.15 0.80 -3.96
CA PRO A 47 -4.80 0.81 -3.43
C PRO A 47 -3.82 0.04 -4.31
N GLN A 48 -4.22 -1.06 -4.95
CA GLN A 48 -3.28 -1.97 -5.63
C GLN A 48 -2.49 -1.30 -6.77
N PRO A 49 -3.09 -0.49 -7.66
CA PRO A 49 -2.34 0.24 -8.68
C PRO A 49 -1.29 1.19 -8.10
N ILE A 50 -1.63 1.91 -7.03
CA ILE A 50 -0.74 2.87 -6.37
C ILE A 50 0.38 2.13 -5.64
N GLU A 51 0.06 1.10 -4.86
CA GLU A 51 1.04 0.24 -4.18
C GLU A 51 2.03 -0.36 -5.19
N SER A 52 1.53 -0.87 -6.32
CA SER A 52 2.34 -1.44 -7.39
C SER A 52 3.23 -0.40 -8.07
N LEU A 53 2.71 0.81 -8.31
CA LEU A 53 3.47 1.94 -8.84
C LEU A 53 4.65 2.30 -7.93
N LEU A 54 4.42 2.41 -6.62
CA LEU A 54 5.47 2.73 -5.65
C LEU A 54 6.56 1.65 -5.58
N LYS A 55 6.17 0.38 -5.70
CA LYS A 55 7.11 -0.76 -5.72
C LYS A 55 8.03 -0.77 -6.94
N GLN A 56 7.78 0.05 -7.96
CA GLN A 56 8.70 0.24 -9.08
C GLN A 56 9.96 1.02 -8.66
N SER A 57 9.91 1.79 -7.57
CA SER A 57 11.09 2.47 -7.03
C SER A 57 12.16 1.45 -6.63
N PRO A 58 13.45 1.71 -6.89
CA PRO A 58 14.53 0.88 -6.39
C PRO A 58 14.62 0.88 -4.85
N LEU A 59 13.96 1.83 -4.17
CA LEU A 59 14.06 2.05 -2.73
C LEU A 59 12.91 1.44 -1.94
N ILE A 60 11.83 1.01 -2.59
CA ILE A 60 10.61 0.52 -1.95
C ILE A 60 10.48 -0.99 -2.18
N ALA A 61 10.45 -1.75 -1.10
CA ALA A 61 10.22 -3.19 -1.13
C ALA A 61 8.71 -3.47 -1.10
N GLU A 62 8.02 -2.89 -0.12
CA GLU A 62 6.57 -2.99 0.04
C GLU A 62 5.98 -1.62 0.35
N ALA A 63 4.75 -1.40 -0.13
CA ALA A 63 3.96 -0.23 0.16
C ALA A 63 2.52 -0.68 0.45
N VAL A 64 1.94 -0.18 1.54
CA VAL A 64 0.58 -0.50 1.94
C VAL A 64 -0.17 0.79 2.22
N LEU A 65 -1.25 1.02 1.48
CA LEU A 65 -2.05 2.23 1.56
C LEU A 65 -3.18 2.09 2.59
N PHE A 66 -3.45 3.19 3.29
CA PHE A 66 -4.52 3.35 4.27
C PHE A 66 -5.14 4.74 4.14
N GLY A 67 -6.35 4.91 4.69
CA GLY A 67 -7.07 6.19 4.65
C GLY A 67 -8.59 6.03 4.59
N ASP A 68 -9.13 4.85 4.89
CA ASP A 68 -10.57 4.60 4.83
C ASP A 68 -11.31 5.46 5.86
N GLY A 69 -12.31 6.21 5.40
CA GLY A 69 -13.02 7.23 6.18
C GLY A 69 -12.18 8.46 6.53
N GLN A 70 -11.00 8.65 5.92
CA GLN A 70 -10.08 9.75 6.23
C GLN A 70 -10.01 10.79 5.11
N ASN A 71 -9.53 12.00 5.42
CA ASN A 71 -9.42 13.09 4.45
C ASN A 71 -8.31 12.88 3.40
N SER A 72 -7.38 11.97 3.65
CA SER A 72 -6.21 11.74 2.78
C SER A 72 -5.62 10.35 2.99
N LEU A 73 -4.90 9.88 1.98
CA LEU A 73 -4.15 8.63 2.04
C LEU A 73 -2.86 8.77 2.82
N VAL A 74 -2.54 7.71 3.55
CA VAL A 74 -1.26 7.49 4.21
C VAL A 74 -0.70 6.13 3.81
N ALA A 75 0.61 5.95 3.95
CA ALA A 75 1.26 4.69 3.58
C ALA A 75 2.24 4.20 4.65
N LEU A 76 2.29 2.87 4.81
CA LEU A 76 3.42 2.19 5.46
C LEU A 76 4.33 1.66 4.35
N ILE A 77 5.62 1.97 4.46
CA ILE A 77 6.62 1.67 3.43
C ILE A 77 7.72 0.81 4.05
N VAL A 78 7.98 -0.36 3.49
CA VAL A 78 9.17 -1.16 3.79
C VAL A 78 10.24 -0.78 2.77
N PRO A 79 11.37 -0.17 3.18
CA PRO A 79 12.44 0.15 2.25
C PRO A 79 13.19 -1.10 1.79
N ARG A 80 13.81 -1.03 0.61
CA ARG A 80 14.93 -1.92 0.28
C ARG A 80 16.15 -1.44 1.05
N PHE A 81 16.38 -2.02 2.23
CA PHE A 81 17.37 -1.54 3.19
C PHE A 81 18.78 -1.39 2.59
N ASP A 82 19.21 -2.34 1.75
CA ASP A 82 20.52 -2.29 1.10
C ASP A 82 20.65 -1.10 0.12
N GLU A 83 19.60 -0.83 -0.67
CA GLU A 83 19.56 0.33 -1.55
C GLU A 83 19.60 1.63 -0.73
N LEU A 84 18.76 1.70 0.29
CA LEU A 84 18.63 2.89 1.13
C LEU A 84 19.96 3.20 1.84
N ARG A 85 20.62 2.20 2.41
CA ARG A 85 21.96 2.33 3.01
C ARG A 85 22.98 2.86 2.00
N ARG A 86 23.00 2.27 0.80
CA ARG A 86 23.93 2.67 -0.25
C ARG A 86 23.72 4.13 -0.68
N ARG A 87 22.47 4.54 -0.89
CA ARG A 87 22.12 5.92 -1.28
C ARG A 87 22.47 6.95 -0.21
N LEU A 88 22.41 6.56 1.06
CA LEU A 88 22.78 7.41 2.19
C LEU A 88 24.28 7.39 2.52
N GLY A 89 25.10 6.64 1.76
CA GLY A 89 26.53 6.49 2.05
C GLY A 89 26.81 5.79 3.38
N ARG A 90 25.84 5.06 3.92
CA ARG A 90 25.97 4.31 5.18
C ARG A 90 26.41 2.89 4.85
N ALA A 91 27.72 2.65 4.86
CA ALA A 91 28.27 1.31 4.66
C ALA A 91 27.98 0.41 5.87
N GLY A 92 27.58 -0.85 5.66
CA GLY A 92 27.54 -1.89 6.69
C GLY A 92 26.18 -2.23 7.31
N THR A 93 26.21 -2.82 8.51
CA THR A 93 25.06 -3.33 9.29
C THR A 93 24.31 -2.22 10.04
N ALA A 94 24.14 -1.05 9.42
CA ALA A 94 23.44 0.08 10.05
C ALA A 94 22.05 -0.39 10.50
N ASP A 95 21.72 -0.21 11.77
CA ASP A 95 20.46 -0.66 12.33
C ASP A 95 19.30 -0.13 11.48
N THR A 96 18.39 -1.04 11.08
CA THR A 96 17.29 -0.68 10.20
C THR A 96 16.35 0.31 10.87
N ALA A 97 16.21 0.27 12.20
CA ALA A 97 15.42 1.25 12.94
C ALA A 97 16.06 2.65 12.94
N GLU A 98 17.38 2.74 13.12
CA GLU A 98 18.08 4.02 12.98
C GLU A 98 17.98 4.57 11.54
N LEU A 99 18.10 3.68 10.54
CA LEU A 99 18.01 4.03 9.13
C LEU A 99 16.63 4.62 8.80
N THR A 100 15.55 3.94 9.18
CA THR A 100 14.18 4.37 8.90
C THR A 100 13.73 5.57 9.71
N GLY A 101 14.32 5.77 10.89
CA GLY A 101 14.12 6.97 11.71
C GLY A 101 14.86 8.22 11.20
N SER A 102 15.83 8.06 10.29
CA SER A 102 16.64 9.18 9.82
C SER A 102 15.86 10.13 8.88
N ALA A 103 16.02 11.44 9.10
CA ALA A 103 15.39 12.46 8.26
C ALA A 103 15.83 12.37 6.80
N ASP A 104 17.08 11.95 6.55
CA ASP A 104 17.61 11.74 5.19
C ASP A 104 16.89 10.58 4.48
N ALA A 105 16.67 9.44 5.15
CA ALA A 105 15.92 8.33 4.57
C ALA A 105 14.49 8.73 4.21
N VAL A 106 13.80 9.41 5.13
CA VAL A 106 12.44 9.91 4.89
C VAL A 106 12.42 10.88 3.72
N ARG A 107 13.38 11.80 3.62
CA ARG A 107 13.47 12.73 2.48
C ARG A 107 13.67 12.01 1.16
N LEU A 108 14.53 11.00 1.15
CA LEU A 108 14.90 10.27 -0.05
C LEU A 108 13.73 9.44 -0.57
N VAL A 109 13.03 8.71 0.31
CA VAL A 109 11.82 7.97 -0.07
C VAL A 109 10.67 8.92 -0.43
N ARG A 110 10.54 10.08 0.23
CA ARG A 110 9.56 11.11 -0.15
C ARG A 110 9.76 11.59 -1.59
N ALA A 111 11.00 11.81 -2.00
CA ALA A 111 11.31 12.24 -3.37
C ALA A 111 10.86 11.20 -4.40
N GLU A 112 11.10 9.91 -4.13
CA GLU A 112 10.65 8.80 -4.99
C GLU A 112 9.13 8.72 -5.07
N ILE A 113 8.44 8.80 -3.93
CA ILE A 113 6.97 8.80 -3.89
C ILE A 113 6.43 9.96 -4.72
N ASN A 114 6.96 11.17 -4.55
CA ASN A 114 6.50 12.35 -5.29
C ASN A 114 6.75 12.23 -6.79
N ALA A 115 7.90 11.67 -7.21
CA ALA A 115 8.21 11.46 -8.61
C ALA A 115 7.26 10.43 -9.27
N LEU A 116 7.01 9.31 -8.60
CA LEU A 116 6.12 8.26 -9.11
C LEU A 116 4.65 8.67 -9.08
N SER A 117 4.22 9.46 -8.10
CA SER A 117 2.83 9.91 -7.95
C SER A 117 2.51 11.24 -8.63
N ALA A 118 3.41 11.76 -9.47
CA ALA A 118 3.25 13.07 -10.12
C ALA A 118 1.96 13.15 -10.95
N ASP A 119 1.66 12.08 -11.70
CA ASP A 119 0.50 11.97 -12.59
C ASP A 119 -0.78 11.48 -11.90
N LEU A 120 -0.70 11.12 -10.60
CA LEU A 120 -1.87 10.73 -9.82
C LEU A 120 -2.74 11.93 -9.46
N ALA A 121 -4.04 11.70 -9.33
CA ALA A 121 -4.96 12.72 -8.87
C ALA A 121 -4.62 13.16 -7.43
N ASP A 122 -4.97 14.39 -7.06
CA ASP A 122 -4.62 14.94 -5.73
C ASP A 122 -5.11 14.08 -4.56
N TYR A 123 -6.27 13.43 -4.70
CA TYR A 123 -6.83 12.55 -3.67
C TYR A 123 -6.17 11.16 -3.61
N GLU A 124 -5.40 10.78 -4.65
CA GLU A 124 -4.63 9.53 -4.71
C GLU A 124 -3.19 9.72 -4.19
N ARG A 125 -2.77 10.96 -3.96
CA ARG A 125 -1.43 11.27 -3.46
C ARG A 125 -1.31 10.97 -1.96
N ILE A 126 -0.14 10.44 -1.58
CA ILE A 126 0.16 10.02 -0.21
C ILE A 126 0.61 11.24 0.60
N LYS A 127 -0.27 11.71 1.48
CA LYS A 127 0.00 12.88 2.31
C LYS A 127 1.08 12.60 3.34
N GLN A 128 0.98 11.48 4.05
CA GLN A 128 1.96 11.06 5.05
C GLN A 128 2.38 9.60 4.85
N PHE A 129 3.60 9.27 5.26
CA PHE A 129 4.03 7.88 5.32
C PHE A 129 4.95 7.63 6.51
N ARG A 130 5.16 6.36 6.83
CA ARG A 130 6.19 5.88 7.76
C ARG A 130 7.03 4.79 7.10
N LEU A 131 8.33 4.84 7.37
CA LEU A 131 9.27 3.80 7.00
C LEU A 131 9.28 2.73 8.09
N LEU A 132 9.06 1.48 7.71
CA LEU A 132 9.07 0.36 8.64
C LEU A 132 10.49 -0.21 8.78
N PRO A 133 10.97 -0.47 10.01
CA PRO A 133 12.32 -0.96 10.25
C PRO A 133 12.50 -2.46 9.94
N ARG A 134 11.45 -3.14 9.50
CA ARG A 134 11.46 -4.57 9.19
C ARG A 134 10.54 -4.89 8.03
N GLU A 135 10.80 -6.03 7.42
CA GLU A 135 9.92 -6.61 6.42
C GLU A 135 8.66 -7.22 7.06
N PHE A 136 7.61 -7.35 6.25
CA PHE A 136 6.46 -8.15 6.60
C PHE A 136 6.84 -9.64 6.57
N SER A 137 6.23 -10.45 7.44
CA SER A 137 6.51 -11.88 7.51
C SER A 137 5.23 -12.71 7.45
N VAL A 138 5.38 -13.92 6.94
CA VAL A 138 4.33 -14.96 6.99
C VAL A 138 4.15 -15.42 8.44
N ASP A 139 5.23 -15.54 9.21
CA ASP A 139 5.20 -16.00 10.61
C ASP A 139 4.44 -15.03 11.53
N SER A 140 4.48 -13.74 11.21
CA SER A 140 3.75 -12.69 11.93
C SER A 140 2.32 -12.46 11.40
N ASP A 141 1.88 -13.31 10.47
CA ASP A 141 0.59 -13.28 9.76
C ASP A 141 0.35 -12.02 8.90
N GLU A 142 1.39 -11.24 8.60
CA GLU A 142 1.28 -10.02 7.79
C GLU A 142 1.27 -10.33 6.29
N LEU A 143 1.80 -11.49 5.89
CA LEU A 143 1.79 -12.01 4.54
C LEU A 143 0.96 -13.29 4.43
N THR A 144 0.31 -13.51 3.30
CA THR A 144 -0.18 -14.83 2.90
C THR A 144 1.00 -15.74 2.54
N PRO A 145 0.83 -17.07 2.47
CA PRO A 145 1.85 -17.96 1.92
C PRO A 145 2.26 -17.63 0.48
N THR A 146 1.41 -16.90 -0.25
CA THR A 146 1.67 -16.35 -1.59
C THR A 146 2.31 -14.96 -1.57
N MET A 147 2.85 -14.52 -0.42
CA MET A 147 3.52 -13.23 -0.21
C MET A 147 2.62 -11.99 -0.42
N LYS A 148 1.29 -12.15 -0.42
CA LYS A 148 0.36 -11.02 -0.47
C LYS A 148 0.19 -10.42 0.92
N VAL A 149 0.30 -9.10 1.03
CA VAL A 149 0.08 -8.39 2.29
C VAL A 149 -1.38 -8.53 2.76
N LYS A 150 -1.57 -8.89 4.03
CA LYS A 150 -2.85 -8.89 4.71
C LYS A 150 -3.10 -7.52 5.36
N ARG A 151 -3.67 -6.57 4.58
CA ARG A 151 -3.89 -5.17 5.00
C ARG A 151 -4.57 -5.03 6.38
N ARG A 152 -5.55 -5.88 6.69
CA ARG A 152 -6.23 -5.88 8.01
C ARG A 152 -5.26 -6.13 9.16
N ILE A 153 -4.40 -7.15 9.04
CA ILE A 153 -3.43 -7.50 10.09
C ILE A 153 -2.37 -6.39 10.24
N VAL A 154 -1.92 -5.82 9.12
CA VAL A 154 -1.00 -4.68 9.14
C VAL A 154 -1.65 -3.46 9.80
N ALA A 155 -2.91 -3.15 9.50
CA ALA A 155 -3.64 -2.04 10.13
C ALA A 155 -3.74 -2.22 11.65
N GLU A 156 -4.09 -3.43 12.11
CA GLU A 156 -4.20 -3.75 13.53
C GLU A 156 -2.85 -3.62 14.25
N ARG A 157 -1.77 -4.09 13.62
CA ARG A 157 -0.44 -4.07 14.23
C ARG A 157 0.16 -2.67 14.33
N TYR A 158 -0.07 -1.84 13.33
CA TYR A 158 0.48 -0.48 13.23
C TYR A 158 -0.57 0.61 13.49
N ALA A 159 -1.58 0.28 14.30
CA ALA A 159 -2.72 1.16 14.56
C ALA A 159 -2.27 2.50 15.16
N ASP A 160 -1.28 2.49 16.05
CA ASP A 160 -0.77 3.70 16.70
C ASP A 160 -0.04 4.62 15.71
N GLU A 161 0.80 4.07 14.84
CA GLU A 161 1.51 4.81 13.81
C GLU A 161 0.55 5.38 12.76
N LEU A 162 -0.46 4.60 12.36
CA LEU A 162 -1.51 5.05 11.46
C LEU A 162 -2.33 6.17 12.09
N ALA A 163 -2.75 6.02 13.35
CA ALA A 163 -3.48 7.04 14.08
C ALA A 163 -2.65 8.32 14.28
N ALA A 164 -1.33 8.23 14.40
CA ALA A 164 -0.46 9.41 14.46
C ALA A 164 -0.36 10.16 13.13
N MET A 165 -0.50 9.48 11.99
CA MET A 165 -0.45 10.10 10.65
C MET A 165 -1.79 10.68 10.19
N LEU A 166 -2.90 10.10 10.65
CA LEU A 166 -4.26 10.44 10.24
C LEU A 166 -4.90 11.56 11.08
N ARG A 167 -4.18 12.08 12.07
CA ARG A 167 -4.57 13.25 12.87
C ARG A 167 -4.48 14.57 12.10
#